data_AF-F0RJX6-F1
#
_entry.id   AF-F0RJX6-F1
#
_cell.length_a   1.000
_cell.length_b   1.000
_cell.length_c   1.000
_cell.angle_alpha   90.00
_cell.angle_beta   90.00
_cell.angle_gamma   90.00
#
_symmetry.space_group_name_H-M   'P 1'
#
loop_
_entity.id
_entity.type
_entity.pdbx_description
1 polymer ?
#
loop_
_entity_poly.entity_id
_entity_poly.type
_entity_poly.pdbx_seq_one_letter_code
_entity_poly.pdbx_strand_id
1 'polypeptide(L)'
;MDIAKMQKVLRIALHSPYPGEKAKAISLLERWLESGKHFLYDLDTTFAKEATIETLKSRAGIALKHEVKFRSHEEALLYVRILEKHTKLEVTWLEGHHISYETSFELRDSVEADFRQCLPTLQQYLSSAQQQALQEYQQRRKELFRDAIERAAQHQVDG
;
A
#
# COMPACT_ATOMS: atom_id res chain seq x y z
N MET A 1 17.53 17.26 -28.74
CA MET A 1 18.04 15.88 -28.62
C MET A 1 17.70 15.17 -29.91
N ASP A 2 18.57 14.31 -30.44
CA ASP A 2 18.24 13.50 -31.62
C ASP A 2 17.22 12.42 -31.25
N ILE A 3 16.08 12.38 -31.95
CA ILE A 3 15.01 11.39 -31.76
C ILE A 3 15.54 9.96 -31.93
N ALA A 4 16.43 9.72 -32.89
CA ALA A 4 17.01 8.40 -33.12
C ALA A 4 17.81 7.90 -31.91
N LYS A 5 18.52 8.82 -31.23
CA LYS A 5 19.23 8.51 -29.98
C LYS A 5 18.24 8.19 -28.85
N MET A 6 17.15 8.95 -28.72
CA MET A 6 16.12 8.69 -27.71
C MET A 6 15.45 7.33 -27.92
N GLN A 7 15.13 6.97 -29.16
CA GLN A 7 14.59 5.65 -29.51
C GLN A 7 15.54 4.50 -29.16
N LYS A 8 16.85 4.69 -29.37
CA LYS A 8 17.85 3.69 -28.96
C LYS A 8 17.87 3.49 -27.44
N VAL A 9 17.80 4.57 -26.66
CA VAL A 9 17.73 4.50 -25.19
C VAL A 9 16.41 3.86 -24.74
N LEU A 10 15.29 4.16 -25.38
CA LEU A 10 14.00 3.51 -25.12
C LEU A 10 14.06 1.99 -25.32
N ARG A 11 14.73 1.53 -26.39
CA ARG A 11 14.94 0.11 -26.62
C ARG A 11 15.76 -0.56 -25.52
N ILE A 12 16.79 0.13 -25.01
CA ILE A 12 17.59 -0.36 -23.86
C ILE A 12 16.72 -0.43 -22.60
N ALA A 13 15.92 0.59 -22.32
CA ALA A 13 15.02 0.63 -21.17
C ALA A 13 14.04 -0.57 -21.18
N LEU A 14 13.48 -0.91 -22.34
CA LEU A 14 12.49 -1.99 -22.45
C LEU A 14 13.14 -3.38 -22.46
N HIS A 15 14.24 -3.55 -23.19
CA HIS A 15 14.73 -4.89 -23.55
C HIS A 15 16.10 -5.26 -22.99
N SER A 16 16.82 -4.37 -22.30
CA SER A 16 18.11 -4.76 -21.71
C SER A 16 17.91 -5.91 -20.70
N PRO A 17 18.74 -6.96 -20.69
CA PRO A 17 18.65 -8.01 -19.69
C PRO A 17 19.16 -7.54 -18.31
N TYR A 18 19.81 -6.36 -18.22
CA TYR A 18 20.45 -5.87 -17.00
C TYR A 18 19.59 -4.80 -16.31
N PRO A 19 19.10 -5.04 -15.08
CA PRO A 19 18.23 -4.09 -14.36
C PRO A 19 18.88 -2.71 -14.17
N GLY A 20 20.18 -2.67 -13.89
CA GLY A 20 20.91 -1.41 -13.74
C GLY A 20 21.01 -0.58 -15.01
N GLU A 21 21.05 -1.23 -16.19
CA GLU A 21 21.02 -0.52 -17.48
C GLU A 21 19.61 -0.02 -17.79
N LYS A 22 18.57 -0.83 -17.51
CA LYS A 22 17.19 -0.38 -17.64
C LYS A 22 16.92 0.86 -16.80
N ALA A 23 17.31 0.84 -15.52
CA ALA A 23 17.12 1.96 -14.61
C ALA A 23 17.82 3.23 -15.12
N LYS A 24 19.09 3.13 -15.53
CA LYS A 24 19.85 4.26 -16.10
C LYS A 24 19.20 4.80 -17.38
N ALA A 25 18.76 3.92 -18.27
CA ALA A 25 18.09 4.31 -19.51
C ALA A 25 16.77 5.03 -19.24
N ILE A 26 15.99 4.55 -18.27
CA ILE A 26 14.74 5.20 -17.84
C ILE A 26 15.02 6.56 -17.23
N SER A 27 15.96 6.70 -16.29
CA SER A 27 16.29 8.01 -15.70
C SER A 27 16.78 9.02 -16.74
N LEU A 28 17.51 8.54 -17.75
CA LEU A 28 17.94 9.39 -18.85
C LEU A 28 16.76 9.84 -19.72
N LEU A 29 15.82 8.95 -20.01
CA LEU A 29 14.59 9.27 -20.75
C LEU A 29 13.68 10.21 -19.96
N GLU A 30 13.49 9.97 -18.66
CA GLU A 30 12.72 10.82 -17.74
C GLU A 30 13.18 12.28 -17.84
N ARG A 31 14.48 12.51 -17.65
CA ARG A 31 15.08 13.85 -17.76
C ARG A 31 14.89 14.50 -19.14
N TRP A 32 14.86 13.71 -20.21
CA TRP A 32 14.66 14.23 -21.56
C TRP A 32 13.19 14.54 -21.85
N LEU A 33 12.26 13.72 -21.37
CA LEU A 33 10.83 13.92 -21.54
C LEU A 33 10.32 15.10 -20.70
N GLU A 34 10.88 15.31 -19.50
CA GLU A 34 10.62 16.50 -18.68
C GLU A 34 10.95 17.82 -19.38
N SER A 35 11.88 17.83 -20.34
CA SER A 35 12.19 19.02 -21.13
C SER A 35 11.07 19.44 -22.11
N GLY A 36 9.99 18.64 -22.20
CA GLY A 36 8.73 18.99 -22.85
C GLY A 36 8.73 18.96 -24.38
N LYS A 37 9.80 18.46 -25.02
CA LYS A 37 9.95 18.47 -26.49
C LYS A 37 9.44 17.20 -27.19
N HIS A 38 9.31 16.10 -26.45
CA HIS A 38 8.91 14.80 -26.98
C HIS A 38 8.10 14.03 -25.93
N PHE A 39 7.19 13.19 -26.41
CA PHE A 39 6.42 12.25 -25.61
C PHE A 39 6.87 10.82 -25.91
N LEU A 40 6.54 9.86 -25.02
CA LEU A 40 6.84 8.44 -25.26
C LEU A 40 6.24 7.93 -26.58
N TYR A 41 5.04 8.40 -26.92
CA TYR A 41 4.37 8.09 -28.19
C TYR A 41 5.19 8.49 -29.42
N ASP A 42 5.93 9.61 -29.35
CA ASP A 42 6.76 10.08 -30.47
C ASP A 42 7.99 9.17 -30.69
N LEU A 43 8.41 8.47 -29.64
CA LEU A 43 9.54 7.55 -29.67
C LEU A 43 9.11 6.15 -30.10
N ASP A 44 7.94 5.70 -29.66
CA ASP A 44 7.35 4.40 -29.97
C ASP A 44 5.82 4.48 -29.92
N THR A 45 5.17 4.27 -31.06
CA THR A 45 3.72 4.39 -31.24
C THR A 45 2.92 3.32 -30.51
N THR A 46 3.57 2.31 -29.93
CA THR A 46 2.91 1.31 -29.09
C THR A 46 2.57 1.83 -27.69
N PHE A 47 3.10 2.99 -27.28
CA PHE A 47 2.62 3.71 -26.10
C PHE A 47 1.33 4.48 -26.42
N ALA A 48 0.51 4.76 -25.41
CA ALA A 48 -0.60 5.71 -25.57
C ALA A 48 -0.07 7.15 -25.65
N LYS A 49 -0.83 8.07 -26.24
CA LYS A 49 -0.45 9.50 -26.29
C LYS A 49 -0.26 10.13 -24.91
N GLU A 50 -0.99 9.63 -23.93
CA GLU A 50 -0.95 10.07 -22.53
C GLU A 50 0.02 9.22 -21.68
N ALA A 51 0.80 8.33 -22.29
CA ALA A 51 1.73 7.48 -21.56
C ALA A 51 2.79 8.34 -20.84
N THR A 52 2.99 8.03 -19.56
CA THR A 52 3.92 8.73 -18.68
C THR A 52 5.17 7.90 -18.43
N ILE A 53 6.14 8.46 -17.70
CA ILE A 53 7.36 7.71 -17.34
C ILE A 53 7.04 6.49 -16.48
N GLU A 54 5.96 6.55 -15.69
CA GLU A 54 5.42 5.43 -14.94
C GLU A 54 4.99 4.30 -15.87
N THR A 55 4.32 4.62 -16.99
CA THR A 55 3.97 3.62 -18.02
C THR A 55 5.22 2.94 -18.58
N LEU A 56 6.30 3.71 -18.84
CA LEU A 56 7.58 3.13 -19.28
C LEU A 56 8.19 2.22 -18.21
N LYS A 57 8.25 2.67 -16.96
CA LYS A 57 8.79 1.89 -15.81
C LYS A 57 8.05 0.57 -15.65
N SER A 58 6.72 0.59 -15.75
CA SER A 58 5.85 -0.59 -15.74
C SER A 58 6.19 -1.56 -16.86
N ARG A 59 6.22 -1.06 -18.09
CA ARG A 59 6.48 -1.88 -19.29
C ARG A 59 7.89 -2.46 -19.34
N ALA A 60 8.85 -1.75 -18.73
CA ALA A 60 10.22 -2.22 -18.56
C ALA A 60 10.38 -3.27 -17.44
N GLY A 61 9.32 -3.52 -16.65
CA GLY A 61 9.35 -4.44 -15.52
C GLY A 61 10.26 -3.97 -14.39
N ILE A 62 10.39 -2.66 -14.19
CA ILE A 62 11.16 -2.10 -13.07
C ILE A 62 10.30 -2.10 -11.81
N ALA A 63 10.85 -2.65 -10.72
CA ALA A 63 10.25 -2.52 -9.41
C ALA A 63 10.33 -1.07 -8.94
N LEU A 64 9.22 -0.53 -8.47
CA LEU A 64 9.11 0.84 -8.01
C LEU A 64 8.84 0.86 -6.53
N LYS A 65 9.47 1.81 -5.83
CA LYS A 65 9.18 2.06 -4.43
C LYS A 65 7.82 2.73 -4.31
N HIS A 66 6.93 2.10 -3.56
CA HIS A 66 5.63 2.64 -3.17
C HIS A 66 5.62 2.90 -1.68
N GLU A 67 4.87 3.91 -1.28
CA GLU A 67 4.64 4.31 0.11
C GLU A 67 3.14 4.50 0.31
N VAL A 68 2.56 3.81 1.30
CA VAL A 68 1.11 3.78 1.52
C VAL A 68 0.81 3.95 3.00
N LYS A 69 0.00 4.96 3.32
CA LYS A 69 -0.47 5.25 4.67
C LYS A 69 -1.94 4.84 4.83
N PHE A 70 -2.21 4.02 5.83
CA PHE A 70 -3.56 3.52 6.14
C PHE A 70 -4.27 4.37 7.21
N ARG A 71 -5.46 3.99 7.66
CA ARG A 71 -6.15 4.68 8.78
C ARG A 71 -5.87 4.02 10.12
N SER A 72 -5.57 2.73 10.09
CA SER A 72 -5.31 1.94 11.29
C SER A 72 -4.22 0.91 11.03
N HIS A 73 -3.69 0.34 12.12
CA HIS A 73 -2.67 -0.70 12.04
C HIS A 73 -3.24 -1.99 11.42
N GLU A 74 -4.52 -2.30 11.68
CA GLU A 74 -5.21 -3.46 11.15
C GLU A 74 -5.40 -3.39 9.63
N GLU A 75 -5.71 -2.19 9.09
CA GLU A 75 -5.75 -1.97 7.64
C GLU A 75 -4.36 -2.22 7.01
N ALA A 76 -3.30 -1.70 7.64
CA ALA A 76 -1.94 -1.92 7.17
C ALA A 76 -1.55 -3.40 7.21
N LEU A 77 -1.87 -4.11 8.29
CA LEU A 77 -1.63 -5.55 8.42
C LEU A 77 -2.38 -6.35 7.36
N LEU A 78 -3.66 -6.03 7.11
CA LEU A 78 -4.44 -6.67 6.05
C LEU A 78 -3.77 -6.46 4.69
N TYR A 79 -3.34 -5.24 4.38
CA TYR A 79 -2.67 -4.93 3.13
C TYR A 79 -1.38 -5.74 2.96
N VAL A 80 -0.54 -5.82 4.01
CA VAL A 80 0.68 -6.62 4.00
C VAL A 80 0.39 -8.11 3.76
N ARG A 81 -0.65 -8.67 4.39
CA ARG A 81 -1.04 -10.08 4.15
C ARG A 81 -1.50 -10.34 2.73
N ILE A 82 -2.22 -9.40 2.12
CA ILE A 82 -2.62 -9.50 0.71
C ILE A 82 -1.37 -9.43 -0.18
N LEU A 83 -0.46 -8.50 0.11
CA LEU A 83 0.78 -8.35 -0.63
C LEU A 83 1.65 -9.62 -0.56
N GLU A 84 1.80 -10.22 0.62
CA GLU A 84 2.50 -11.50 0.84
C GLU A 84 1.88 -12.67 0.06
N LYS A 85 0.56 -12.66 -0.17
CA LYS A 85 -0.13 -13.69 -0.95
C LYS A 85 0.19 -13.59 -2.44
N HIS A 86 0.36 -12.38 -2.95
CA HIS A 86 0.70 -12.12 -4.35
C HIS A 86 2.19 -12.36 -4.61
N THR A 87 3.06 -12.00 -3.64
CA THR A 87 4.50 -12.07 -3.81
C THR A 87 5.23 -11.99 -2.47
N LYS A 88 6.44 -12.58 -2.40
CA LYS A 88 7.34 -12.41 -1.26
C LYS A 88 8.16 -11.15 -1.46
N LEU A 89 7.60 -10.02 -1.07
CA LEU A 89 8.30 -8.73 -1.06
C LEU A 89 8.71 -8.35 0.37
N GLU A 90 9.81 -7.61 0.46
CA GLU A 90 10.18 -6.95 1.71
C GLU A 90 9.32 -5.70 1.90
N VAL A 91 8.62 -5.65 3.03
CA VAL A 91 7.85 -4.49 3.46
C VAL A 91 8.58 -3.81 4.61
N THR A 92 8.86 -2.53 4.46
CA THR A 92 9.44 -1.69 5.50
C THR A 92 8.34 -0.90 6.21
N TRP A 93 8.26 -1.03 7.53
CA TRP A 93 7.38 -0.19 8.35
C TRP A 93 8.08 1.13 8.66
N LEU A 94 7.48 2.25 8.26
CA LEU A 94 8.07 3.57 8.45
C LEU A 94 7.64 4.16 9.81
N GLU A 95 6.33 4.36 10.00
CA GLU A 95 5.78 4.87 11.26
C GLU A 95 4.29 4.50 11.40
N GLY A 96 3.90 3.97 12.55
CA GLY A 96 2.51 3.61 12.86
C GLY A 96 1.91 2.61 11.84
N HIS A 97 1.07 3.13 10.94
CA HIS A 97 0.40 2.37 9.87
C HIS A 97 0.81 2.87 8.48
N HIS A 98 2.05 3.35 8.36
CA HIS A 98 2.69 3.73 7.10
C HIS A 98 3.72 2.66 6.70
N ILE A 99 3.57 2.12 5.50
CA ILE A 99 4.47 1.08 4.96
C ILE A 99 5.09 1.53 3.65
N SER A 100 6.25 0.96 3.35
CA SER A 100 6.93 1.07 2.05
C SER A 100 7.33 -0.29 1.53
N TYR A 101 7.25 -0.49 0.21
CA TYR A 101 7.61 -1.73 -0.46
C TYR A 101 7.96 -1.45 -1.92
N GLU A 102 8.69 -2.35 -2.56
CA GLU A 102 9.06 -2.25 -3.97
C GLU A 102 8.31 -3.26 -4.82
N THR A 103 7.59 -2.80 -5.84
CA THR A 103 6.85 -3.68 -6.76
C THR A 103 6.50 -3.01 -8.09
N SER A 104 6.01 -3.77 -9.07
CA SER A 104 5.46 -3.22 -10.31
C SER A 104 4.07 -2.58 -10.10
N PHE A 105 3.65 -1.71 -11.01
CA PHE A 105 2.32 -1.10 -10.92
C PHE A 105 1.20 -2.12 -11.06
N GLU A 106 1.33 -3.10 -11.95
CA GLU A 106 0.30 -4.11 -12.18
C GLU A 106 0.03 -4.92 -10.91
N LEU A 107 1.10 -5.27 -10.19
CA LEU A 107 0.97 -6.01 -8.95
C LEU A 107 0.40 -5.13 -7.83
N ARG A 108 0.84 -3.86 -7.74
CA ARG A 108 0.24 -2.90 -6.81
C ARG A 108 -1.26 -2.75 -7.06
N ASP A 109 -1.69 -2.55 -8.30
CA ASP A 109 -3.09 -2.36 -8.66
C ASP A 109 -3.93 -3.60 -8.33
N SER A 110 -3.38 -4.80 -8.57
CA SER A 110 -4.01 -6.06 -8.15
C SER A 110 -4.16 -6.15 -6.63
N VAL A 111 -3.11 -5.81 -5.87
CA VAL A 111 -3.15 -5.81 -4.40
C VAL A 111 -4.13 -4.76 -3.88
N GLU A 112 -4.18 -3.56 -4.47
CA GLU A 112 -5.14 -2.52 -4.10
C GLU A 112 -6.58 -2.95 -4.38
N ALA A 113 -6.83 -3.63 -5.51
CA ALA A 113 -8.15 -4.16 -5.84
C ALA A 113 -8.61 -5.18 -4.79
N ASP A 114 -7.75 -6.16 -4.46
CA ASP A 114 -8.04 -7.17 -3.44
C ASP A 114 -8.24 -6.53 -2.06
N PHE A 115 -7.41 -5.55 -1.71
CA PHE A 115 -7.55 -4.82 -0.45
C PHE A 115 -8.90 -4.11 -0.34
N ARG A 116 -9.35 -3.43 -1.41
CA ARG A 116 -10.66 -2.77 -1.43
C ARG A 116 -11.81 -3.77 -1.28
N GLN A 117 -11.65 -4.99 -1.79
CA GLN A 117 -12.65 -6.05 -1.62
C GLN A 117 -12.69 -6.60 -0.19
N CYS A 118 -11.54 -6.73 0.48
CA CYS A 118 -11.45 -7.26 1.85
C CYS A 118 -11.75 -6.22 2.94
N LEU A 119 -11.57 -4.93 2.64
CA LEU A 119 -11.70 -3.84 3.61
C LEU A 119 -13.06 -3.79 4.34
N PRO A 120 -14.23 -3.94 3.66
CA PRO A 120 -15.53 -3.91 4.34
C PRO A 120 -15.68 -5.03 5.37
N THR A 121 -15.17 -6.23 5.05
CA THR A 121 -15.20 -7.37 5.96
C THR A 121 -14.36 -7.10 7.21
N LEU A 122 -13.16 -6.55 7.06
CA LEU A 122 -12.33 -6.14 8.20
C LEU A 122 -13.07 -5.13 9.09
N GLN A 123 -13.66 -4.10 8.49
CA GLN A 123 -14.40 -3.07 9.23
C GLN A 123 -15.61 -3.65 10.00
N GLN A 124 -16.32 -4.61 9.41
CA GLN A 124 -17.39 -5.32 10.08
C GLN A 124 -16.89 -6.14 11.28
N TYR A 125 -15.77 -6.86 11.14
CA TYR A 125 -15.18 -7.60 12.27
C TYR A 125 -14.71 -6.68 13.40
N LEU A 126 -14.02 -5.58 13.07
CA LEU A 126 -13.52 -4.63 14.06
C LEU A 126 -14.65 -3.95 14.83
N SER A 127 -15.69 -3.51 14.12
CA SER A 127 -16.88 -2.93 14.77
C SER A 127 -17.58 -3.93 15.68
N SER A 128 -17.72 -5.19 15.25
CA SER A 128 -18.34 -6.24 16.06
C SER A 128 -17.52 -6.56 17.31
N ALA A 129 -16.20 -6.68 17.17
CA ALA A 129 -15.28 -6.89 18.29
C ALA A 129 -15.31 -5.73 19.30
N GLN A 130 -15.38 -4.49 18.81
CA GLN A 130 -15.49 -3.31 19.67
C GLN A 130 -16.81 -3.29 20.45
N GLN A 131 -17.92 -3.63 19.82
CA GLN A 131 -19.22 -3.73 20.49
C GLN A 131 -19.22 -4.81 21.57
N GLN A 132 -18.66 -5.99 21.25
CA GLN A 132 -18.54 -7.07 22.22
C GLN A 132 -17.68 -6.66 23.42
N ALA A 133 -16.50 -6.07 23.18
CA ALA A 133 -15.62 -5.60 24.25
C ALA A 133 -16.30 -4.57 25.16
N LEU A 134 -17.09 -3.66 24.57
CA LEU A 134 -17.85 -2.67 25.32
C LEU A 134 -18.95 -3.32 26.18
N GLN A 135 -19.64 -4.33 25.66
CA GLN A 135 -20.65 -5.08 26.42
C GLN A 135 -20.03 -5.82 27.60
N GLU A 136 -18.92 -6.52 27.38
CA GLU A 136 -18.18 -7.24 28.42
C GLU A 136 -17.70 -6.27 29.52
N TYR A 137 -17.19 -5.10 29.13
CA TYR A 137 -16.79 -4.07 30.08
C TYR A 137 -17.98 -3.56 30.91
N GLN A 138 -19.11 -3.27 30.27
CA GLN A 138 -20.32 -2.82 30.97
C GLN A 138 -20.87 -3.88 31.93
N GLN A 139 -20.81 -5.16 31.54
CA GLN A 139 -21.19 -6.29 32.38
C GLN A 139 -20.31 -6.34 33.65
N ARG A 140 -18.98 -6.39 33.49
CA ARG A 140 -18.03 -6.42 34.61
C ARG A 140 -18.20 -5.21 35.53
N ARG A 141 -18.45 -4.03 34.96
CA ARG A 141 -18.68 -2.81 35.75
C ARG A 141 -19.92 -2.91 36.63
N LYS A 142 -21.00 -3.52 36.15
CA LYS A 142 -22.23 -3.72 36.94
C LYS A 142 -22.02 -4.69 38.10
N GLU A 143 -21.29 -5.77 37.86
CA GLU A 143 -20.93 -6.76 38.88
C GLU A 143 -20.08 -6.14 39.98
N LEU A 144 -18.98 -5.47 39.62
CA LEU A 144 -18.12 -4.77 40.58
C LEU A 144 -18.88 -3.70 41.39
N PHE A 145 -19.82 -3.00 40.75
CA PHE A 145 -20.64 -2.00 41.44
C PHE A 145 -21.60 -2.64 42.44
N ARG A 146 -22.21 -3.78 42.08
CA ARG A 146 -23.08 -4.55 42.99
C ARG A 146 -22.28 -5.03 44.20
N ASP A 147 -21.12 -5.65 43.98
CA ASP A 147 -20.24 -6.13 45.04
C ASP A 147 -19.82 -5.00 46.00
N ALA A 148 -19.52 -3.81 45.45
CA ALA A 148 -19.17 -2.64 46.25
C ALA A 148 -20.32 -2.16 47.13
N ILE A 149 -21.55 -2.13 46.59
CA ILE A 149 -22.75 -1.78 47.36
C ILE A 149 -23.00 -2.80 48.47
N GLU A 150 -22.93 -4.10 48.16
CA GLU A 150 -23.18 -5.17 49.14
C GLU A 150 -22.18 -5.10 50.30
N ARG A 151 -20.89 -4.86 50.01
CA ARG A 151 -19.87 -4.65 51.05
C ARG A 151 -20.13 -3.39 51.87
N ALA A 152 -20.50 -2.29 51.22
CA ALA A 152 -20.81 -1.04 51.93
C ALA A 152 -22.03 -1.19 52.86
N ALA A 153 -23.05 -1.91 52.42
CA ALA A 153 -24.24 -2.21 53.23
C ALA A 153 -23.91 -3.12 54.42
N GLN A 154 -23.06 -4.14 54.23
CA GLN A 154 -22.60 -5.01 55.33
C GLN A 154 -21.84 -4.23 56.41
N HIS A 155 -20.93 -3.34 56.00
CA HIS A 155 -20.19 -2.49 56.94
C HIS A 155 -21.06 -1.48 57.72
N GLN A 156 -22.25 -1.14 57.23
CA GLN A 156 -23.22 -0.30 57.93
C GLN A 156 -24.08 -1.05 58.95
N VAL A 157 -24.19 -2.38 58.83
CA VAL A 157 -24.99 -3.22 59.74
C VAL A 157 -24.15 -3.74 60.92
N ASP A 158 -22.84 -3.90 60.72
CA ASP A 158 -21.89 -4.37 61.74
C ASP A 158 -21.25 -3.25 62.59
N GLY A 159 -21.60 -1.98 62.35
CA GLY A 159 -21.10 -0.80 63.08
C GLY A 159 -22.18 -0.08 63.87
#